data_AF-A0A2V3IL09-F1
#
_entry.id   AF-A0A2V3IL09-F1
#
_cell.length_a   1.000
_cell.length_b   1.000
_cell.length_c   1.000
_cell.angle_alpha   90.00
_cell.angle_beta   90.00
_cell.angle_gamma   90.00
#
_symmetry.space_group_name_H-M   'P 1'
#
loop_
_entity.id
_entity.type
_entity.pdbx_description
1 polymer ?
#
loop_
_entity_poly.entity_id
_entity_poly.type
_entity_poly.pdbx_seq_one_letter_code
_entity_poly.pdbx_strand_id
1 'polypeptide(L)'
;MSPLLSLCFAAPLPISPHLTVSASTLRESTPSNLFMTVPSPTPALREFLDRAQEGSPLQSLHRADAAYERLKSPSGSHDNAHFPPLVSEVERVLDRRAGDVADFDVVVAGGTLGVFHALALLRRGWRVALVERGPLKGRSQEWNTSRAELNALLKENILTTAQLEQVIVTECHKPGRIQFANRQTSRSPILVSDILNVGVAPDLLIDIAANSFVQAGGVLLHFSSVTDVNVGVDAVAVTLCKQRFGDGVGALGAGGNGLPGQDTDDTVRVTTRLVVDAMGSYSPIVQQARRGRKPDGVCVVVGSCMKGQWPENESPDIMHSFQPISQQRSTQYFWEAFPVGRDNECRTTYMFAYGPCDERRHSLTETLEDYLNELPAYQGVDVEQMEVKRVLFGAFPSYYKTSPTEIVWDRILPVGDAGGLQSPISFGGFGCCLRHLTRITDALDDALQVTDDSLLKRNQLQNLQWYSPSLSVTGLFNRAMSVQPGQKTAGPWLDDYGINDVLWSNMNAMAALGEQVQRPFLQDVVTAGGLSKTLAAMAIRNPFLVLQMTAFLGLKELLGWSRHYIALVGFATVWPVLQSLQRVAKTTNMLSTKQQFWLDRAAEGVKYGSGADFDSEADP
;
A
#
# COMPACT_ATOMS: atom_id res chain seq x y z
N MET A 1 -48.83 -18.52 -36.49
CA MET A 1 -47.63 -19.38 -36.54
C MET A 1 -47.20 -19.65 -35.10
N SER A 2 -47.85 -20.65 -34.49
CA SER A 2 -47.42 -21.33 -33.26
C SER A 2 -46.34 -22.37 -33.62
N PRO A 3 -45.77 -23.14 -32.68
CA PRO A 3 -45.30 -22.84 -31.32
C PRO A 3 -43.96 -23.57 -31.01
N LEU A 4 -43.38 -23.36 -29.81
CA LEU A 4 -43.13 -24.44 -28.84
C LEU A 4 -42.48 -23.87 -27.57
N LEU A 5 -43.36 -23.58 -26.61
CA LEU A 5 -43.12 -23.35 -25.20
C LEU A 5 -44.10 -24.28 -24.47
N SER A 6 -43.63 -24.93 -23.40
CA SER A 6 -44.32 -25.80 -22.43
C SER A 6 -44.43 -27.30 -22.71
N LEU A 7 -43.86 -28.08 -21.78
CA LEU A 7 -44.36 -29.31 -21.11
C LEU A 7 -43.16 -29.87 -20.30
N CYS A 8 -43.20 -30.14 -18.98
CA CYS A 8 -44.29 -30.61 -18.13
C CYS A 8 -44.16 -30.09 -16.69
N PHE A 9 -45.29 -29.66 -16.13
CA PHE A 9 -45.62 -29.77 -14.72
C PHE A 9 -45.98 -31.23 -14.39
N ALA A 10 -45.58 -31.71 -13.21
CA ALA A 10 -46.22 -32.84 -12.54
C ALA A 10 -46.68 -32.40 -11.15
N ALA A 11 -47.89 -32.83 -10.80
CA ALA A 11 -48.78 -32.29 -9.78
C ALA A 11 -48.43 -32.67 -8.32
N PRO A 12 -49.08 -32.04 -7.31
CA PRO A 12 -48.74 -32.12 -5.89
C PRO A 12 -49.62 -33.09 -5.10
N LEU A 13 -49.09 -33.73 -4.05
CA LEU A 13 -49.85 -34.43 -2.99
C LEU A 13 -48.96 -34.57 -1.71
N PRO A 14 -49.52 -34.74 -0.50
CA PRO A 14 -50.49 -33.91 0.21
C PRO A 14 -49.97 -33.45 1.59
N ILE A 15 -50.59 -32.40 2.15
CA ILE A 15 -50.37 -31.93 3.53
C ILE A 15 -51.32 -32.68 4.48
N SER A 16 -50.80 -33.15 5.62
CA SER A 16 -51.58 -33.38 6.86
C SER A 16 -50.65 -33.68 8.07
N PRO A 17 -51.11 -33.55 9.33
CA PRO A 17 -50.72 -32.43 10.18
C PRO A 17 -50.11 -32.84 11.54
N HIS A 18 -49.76 -31.83 12.33
CA HIS A 18 -49.48 -31.87 13.78
C HIS A 18 -48.24 -32.64 14.26
N LEU A 19 -47.25 -31.87 14.73
CA LEU A 19 -46.51 -32.20 15.95
C LEU A 19 -46.08 -30.89 16.64
N THR A 20 -46.87 -30.49 17.61
CA THR A 20 -46.55 -29.52 18.65
C THR A 20 -45.42 -30.09 19.50
N VAL A 21 -44.25 -29.44 19.55
CA VAL A 21 -43.26 -29.66 20.61
C VAL A 21 -42.68 -28.33 21.08
N SER A 22 -43.16 -27.91 22.25
CA SER A 22 -42.49 -27.26 23.38
C SER A 22 -41.40 -26.22 23.11
N ALA A 23 -41.71 -24.98 23.47
CA ALA A 23 -40.76 -23.94 23.81
C ALA A 23 -40.02 -24.29 25.11
N SER A 24 -38.76 -24.73 25.00
CA SER A 24 -37.76 -24.63 26.07
C SER A 24 -36.42 -25.13 25.56
N THR A 25 -35.35 -24.35 25.79
CA THR A 25 -33.93 -24.57 25.45
C THR A 25 -33.39 -23.99 24.14
N LEU A 26 -33.41 -22.65 24.05
CA LEU A 26 -32.35 -21.91 23.33
C LEU A 26 -31.08 -21.98 24.19
N ARG A 27 -30.25 -23.00 23.96
CA ARG A 27 -28.83 -22.94 24.32
C ARG A 27 -28.11 -22.18 23.21
N GLU A 28 -27.32 -21.21 23.62
CA GLU A 28 -26.40 -20.43 22.80
C GLU A 28 -25.62 -21.34 21.83
N SER A 29 -25.94 -21.25 20.54
CA SER A 29 -25.10 -21.77 19.48
C SER A 29 -24.23 -20.62 18.96
N THR A 30 -23.09 -20.42 19.61
CA THR A 30 -21.95 -19.69 19.03
C THR A 30 -21.71 -20.22 17.61
N PRO A 31 -21.59 -19.36 16.58
CA PRO A 31 -21.24 -19.84 15.24
C PRO A 31 -19.89 -20.53 15.32
N SER A 32 -19.82 -21.75 14.78
CA SER A 32 -18.63 -22.57 14.72
C SER A 32 -17.54 -21.83 13.94
N ASN A 33 -16.60 -21.23 14.66
CA ASN A 33 -15.31 -20.85 14.12
C ASN A 33 -14.66 -22.12 13.57
N LEU A 34 -14.53 -22.22 12.25
CA LEU A 34 -13.48 -23.04 11.66
C LEU A 34 -12.16 -22.48 12.20
N PHE A 35 -11.61 -23.11 13.23
CA PHE A 35 -10.24 -22.86 13.67
C PHE A 35 -9.33 -23.32 12.52
N MET A 36 -9.10 -22.43 11.56
CA MET A 36 -8.00 -22.57 10.61
C MET A 36 -6.71 -22.65 11.43
N THR A 37 -6.02 -23.78 11.35
CA THR A 37 -4.81 -24.05 12.13
C THR A 37 -3.66 -23.21 11.58
N VAL A 38 -3.46 -22.02 12.13
CA VAL A 38 -2.20 -21.28 11.97
C VAL A 38 -1.08 -22.15 12.55
N PRO A 39 0.00 -22.43 11.80
CA PRO A 39 1.08 -23.26 12.30
C PRO A 39 1.67 -22.67 13.57
N SER A 40 1.91 -23.54 14.56
CA SER A 40 2.57 -23.11 15.79
C SER A 40 4.05 -22.83 15.51
N PRO A 41 4.62 -21.73 16.01
CA PRO A 41 6.02 -21.42 15.81
C PRO A 41 6.91 -22.49 16.44
N THR A 42 8.00 -22.82 15.76
CA THR A 42 9.08 -23.66 16.30
C THR A 42 9.62 -23.12 17.63
N PRO A 43 10.25 -23.97 18.48
CA PRO A 43 10.84 -23.52 19.74
C PRO A 43 11.85 -22.36 19.57
N ALA A 44 12.69 -22.44 18.53
CA ALA A 44 13.68 -21.40 18.24
C ALA A 44 13.00 -20.06 17.86
N LEU A 45 11.97 -20.10 17.01
CA LEU A 45 11.22 -18.90 16.69
C LEU A 45 10.52 -18.33 17.93
N ARG A 46 9.91 -19.18 18.76
CA ARG A 46 9.27 -18.73 20.00
C ARG A 46 10.25 -18.01 20.92
N GLU A 47 11.43 -18.58 21.13
CA GLU A 47 12.48 -17.95 21.94
C GLU A 47 12.93 -16.61 21.35
N PHE A 48 13.10 -16.53 20.02
CA PHE A 48 13.42 -15.28 19.34
C PHE A 48 12.33 -14.21 19.53
N LEU A 49 11.05 -14.60 19.44
CA LEU A 49 9.92 -13.71 19.67
C LEU A 49 9.83 -13.24 21.13
N ASP A 50 10.13 -14.12 22.09
CA ASP A 50 10.10 -13.82 23.53
C ASP A 50 11.25 -12.87 23.95
N ARG A 51 12.35 -12.83 23.18
CA ARG A 51 13.47 -11.89 23.39
C ARG A 51 13.18 -10.47 22.89
N ALA A 52 12.11 -10.25 22.13
CA ALA A 52 11.79 -8.93 21.59
C ALA A 52 11.36 -7.94 22.69
N GLN A 53 11.97 -6.77 22.71
CA GLN A 53 11.71 -5.74 23.74
C GLN A 53 10.42 -4.95 23.48
N GLU A 54 10.01 -4.84 22.22
CA GLU A 54 8.86 -4.04 21.80
C GLU A 54 7.66 -4.91 21.44
N GLY A 55 6.51 -4.57 22.02
CA GLY A 55 5.21 -5.14 21.66
C GLY A 55 4.99 -6.58 22.13
N SER A 56 4.02 -7.25 21.53
CA SER A 56 3.72 -8.67 21.78
C SER A 56 3.75 -9.40 20.44
N PRO A 57 4.95 -9.76 19.94
CA PRO A 57 5.12 -10.15 18.55
C PRO A 57 4.46 -11.49 18.23
N LEU A 58 4.42 -12.45 19.17
CA LEU A 58 3.73 -13.73 18.99
C LEU A 58 2.22 -13.56 18.74
N GLN A 59 1.54 -12.78 19.58
CA GLN A 59 0.10 -12.52 19.42
C GLN A 59 -0.21 -11.73 18.15
N SER A 60 0.68 -10.81 17.79
CA SER A 60 0.57 -10.02 16.56
C SER A 60 0.82 -10.87 15.32
N LEU A 61 1.75 -11.83 15.38
CA LEU A 61 2.06 -12.75 14.30
C LEU A 61 0.87 -13.65 13.98
N HIS A 62 0.25 -14.26 15.00
CA HIS A 62 -0.96 -15.06 14.81
C HIS A 62 -2.11 -14.27 14.14
N ARG A 63 -2.27 -12.99 14.50
CA ARG A 63 -3.28 -12.11 13.91
C ARG A 63 -2.96 -11.74 12.47
N ALA A 64 -1.70 -11.45 12.18
CA ALA A 64 -1.23 -11.15 10.83
C ALA A 64 -1.38 -12.38 9.92
N ASP A 65 -1.09 -13.58 10.44
CA ASP A 65 -1.34 -14.84 9.73
C ASP A 65 -2.81 -15.06 9.46
N ALA A 66 -3.67 -14.92 10.46
CA ALA A 66 -5.12 -15.06 10.26
C ALA A 66 -5.64 -14.05 9.21
N ALA A 67 -5.11 -12.83 9.17
CA ALA A 67 -5.45 -11.85 8.14
C ALA A 67 -4.93 -12.27 6.76
N TYR A 68 -3.72 -12.82 6.67
CA TYR A 68 -3.15 -13.29 5.42
C TYR A 68 -3.89 -14.51 4.88
N GLU A 69 -4.27 -15.47 5.73
CA GLU A 69 -5.12 -16.60 5.33
C GLU A 69 -6.48 -16.14 4.79
N ARG A 70 -7.11 -15.14 5.41
CA ARG A 70 -8.34 -14.53 4.89
C ARG A 70 -8.13 -13.92 3.49
N LEU A 71 -7.01 -13.24 3.25
CA LEU A 71 -6.69 -12.71 1.92
C LEU A 71 -6.50 -13.80 0.87
N LYS A 72 -5.90 -14.94 1.25
CA LYS A 72 -5.65 -16.07 0.36
C LYS A 72 -6.90 -16.88 0.03
N SER A 73 -7.90 -16.89 0.90
CA SER A 73 -9.11 -17.69 0.76
C SER A 73 -9.87 -17.41 -0.57
N PRO A 74 -10.66 -18.36 -1.10
CA PRO A 74 -11.29 -18.21 -2.40
C PRO A 74 -12.29 -17.05 -2.42
N SER A 75 -12.38 -16.34 -3.55
CA SER A 75 -13.41 -15.31 -3.78
C SER A 75 -14.82 -15.90 -3.54
N GLY A 76 -15.55 -15.39 -2.56
CA GLY A 76 -16.88 -15.88 -2.15
C GLY A 76 -16.91 -16.74 -0.89
N SER A 77 -15.77 -17.09 -0.28
CA SER A 77 -15.70 -17.71 1.05
C SER A 77 -15.93 -16.71 2.20
N HIS A 78 -15.76 -15.41 1.92
CA HIS A 78 -16.20 -14.33 2.78
C HIS A 78 -17.70 -14.14 2.56
N ASP A 79 -18.51 -14.89 3.30
CA ASP A 79 -19.95 -14.67 3.41
C ASP A 79 -20.20 -13.30 4.08
N ASN A 80 -19.99 -12.22 3.32
CA ASN A 80 -20.53 -10.90 3.65
C ASN A 80 -22.08 -10.89 3.56
N ALA A 81 -22.70 -12.02 3.21
CA ALA A 81 -24.15 -12.22 3.19
C ALA A 81 -24.82 -12.00 4.56
N HIS A 82 -24.06 -11.97 5.66
CA HIS A 82 -24.61 -11.80 7.01
C HIS A 82 -24.41 -10.42 7.65
N PHE A 83 -23.66 -9.51 7.02
CA PHE A 83 -23.48 -8.15 7.55
C PHE A 83 -24.08 -7.10 6.61
N PRO A 84 -24.77 -6.08 7.13
CA PRO A 84 -25.20 -4.96 6.30
C PRO A 84 -23.98 -4.31 5.65
N PRO A 85 -24.10 -3.81 4.41
CA PRO A 85 -23.01 -3.11 3.75
C PRO A 85 -22.61 -1.89 4.57
N LEU A 86 -21.30 -1.70 4.80
CA LEU A 86 -20.76 -0.53 5.50
C LEU A 86 -21.18 0.77 4.80
N VAL A 87 -21.09 0.80 3.46
CA VAL A 87 -21.49 1.95 2.65
C VAL A 87 -22.84 1.69 2.01
N SER A 88 -23.78 2.60 2.22
CA SER A 88 -25.13 2.57 1.64
C SER A 88 -25.43 3.90 0.94
N GLU A 89 -26.15 3.85 -0.18
CA GLU A 89 -26.64 5.04 -0.88
C GLU A 89 -28.10 5.29 -0.51
N VAL A 90 -28.46 6.54 -0.26
CA VAL A 90 -29.83 6.95 0.04
C VAL A 90 -30.25 8.11 -0.86
N GLU A 91 -31.38 7.97 -1.55
CA GLU A 91 -31.94 9.01 -2.44
C GLU A 91 -32.68 10.10 -1.65
N ARG A 92 -32.03 10.67 -0.63
CA ARG A 92 -32.57 11.79 0.16
C ARG A 92 -31.48 12.75 0.59
N VAL A 93 -31.89 13.99 0.85
CA VAL A 93 -31.06 14.97 1.54
C VAL A 93 -30.84 14.50 2.97
N LEU A 94 -29.59 14.51 3.44
CA LEU A 94 -29.28 14.15 4.81
C LEU A 94 -29.44 15.37 5.72
N ASP A 95 -29.97 15.15 6.92
CA ASP A 95 -30.05 16.22 7.91
C ASP A 95 -28.65 16.51 8.47
N ARG A 96 -28.05 17.59 7.97
CA ARG A 96 -26.75 18.12 8.37
C ARG A 96 -26.71 18.60 9.83
N ARG A 97 -27.87 18.85 10.45
CA ARG A 97 -27.98 19.26 11.86
C ARG A 97 -28.26 18.09 12.81
N ALA A 98 -28.46 16.88 12.28
CA ALA A 98 -28.69 15.67 13.07
C ALA A 98 -27.39 14.96 13.49
N GLY A 99 -26.22 15.54 13.20
CA GLY A 99 -24.94 15.05 13.69
C GLY A 99 -24.69 15.46 15.14
N ASP A 100 -23.97 14.62 15.88
CA ASP A 100 -23.56 14.91 17.26
C ASP A 100 -22.42 15.95 17.32
N VAL A 101 -21.80 16.24 16.16
CA VAL A 101 -20.71 17.19 15.96
C VAL A 101 -21.08 18.14 14.81
N ALA A 102 -20.52 19.36 14.80
CA ALA A 102 -20.70 20.32 13.72
C ALA A 102 -20.32 19.72 12.35
N ASP A 103 -21.02 20.13 11.29
CA ASP A 103 -20.74 19.71 9.91
C ASP A 103 -19.28 19.95 9.50
N PHE A 104 -18.75 19.01 8.72
CA PHE A 104 -17.42 19.12 8.11
C PHE A 104 -17.53 19.31 6.60
N ASP A 105 -16.48 19.91 6.02
CA ASP A 105 -16.30 19.88 4.56
C ASP A 105 -15.65 18.56 4.16
N VAL A 106 -14.71 18.06 4.97
CA VAL A 106 -14.00 16.80 4.71
C VAL A 106 -13.87 15.98 6.00
N VAL A 107 -14.16 14.68 5.89
CA VAL A 107 -13.79 13.69 6.90
C VAL A 107 -12.70 12.81 6.29
N VAL A 108 -11.53 12.77 6.92
CA VAL A 108 -10.45 11.86 6.54
C VAL A 108 -10.52 10.64 7.47
N ALA A 109 -10.79 9.46 6.92
CA ALA A 109 -10.84 8.21 7.66
C ALA A 109 -9.52 7.45 7.52
N GLY A 110 -8.86 7.14 8.64
CA GLY A 110 -7.50 6.56 8.66
C GLY A 110 -6.46 7.64 8.95
N GLY A 111 -5.91 7.61 10.16
CA GLY A 111 -5.13 8.69 10.74
C GLY A 111 -3.66 8.71 10.32
N THR A 112 -3.01 7.55 10.28
CA THR A 112 -1.54 7.44 10.20
C THR A 112 -0.93 8.24 9.05
N LEU A 113 -1.36 8.02 7.81
CA LEU A 113 -0.91 8.83 6.66
C LEU A 113 -1.95 9.88 6.26
N GLY A 114 -3.23 9.67 6.63
CA GLY A 114 -4.31 10.61 6.33
C GLY A 114 -4.17 11.95 7.03
N VAL A 115 -3.45 12.03 8.16
CA VAL A 115 -3.19 13.31 8.87
C VAL A 115 -2.53 14.35 7.97
N PHE A 116 -1.70 13.94 7.00
CA PHE A 116 -1.06 14.87 6.08
C PHE A 116 -2.08 15.52 5.13
N HIS A 117 -2.98 14.73 4.54
CA HIS A 117 -4.08 15.26 3.75
C HIS A 117 -5.02 16.13 4.59
N ALA A 118 -5.35 15.69 5.81
CA ALA A 118 -6.23 16.42 6.71
C ALA A 118 -5.67 17.80 7.09
N LEU A 119 -4.40 17.87 7.46
CA LEU A 119 -3.72 19.11 7.80
C LEU A 119 -3.57 20.03 6.59
N ALA A 120 -3.22 19.48 5.43
CA ALA A 120 -3.05 20.26 4.21
C ALA A 120 -4.38 20.88 3.72
N LEU A 121 -5.51 20.16 3.85
CA LEU A 121 -6.84 20.69 3.55
C LEU A 121 -7.31 21.71 4.60
N LEU A 122 -7.06 21.45 5.88
CA LEU A 122 -7.38 22.37 6.97
C LEU A 122 -6.69 23.73 6.78
N ARG A 123 -5.40 23.72 6.37
CA ARG A 123 -4.62 24.94 6.09
C ARG A 123 -5.10 25.72 4.87
N ARG A 124 -5.83 25.07 3.96
CA ARG A 124 -6.52 25.73 2.83
C ARG A 124 -7.88 26.33 3.23
N GLY A 125 -8.29 26.18 4.49
CA GLY A 125 -9.49 26.81 5.05
C GLY A 125 -10.71 25.90 5.16
N TRP A 126 -10.56 24.60 4.87
CA TRP A 126 -11.66 23.63 5.00
C TRP A 126 -11.88 23.20 6.44
N ARG A 127 -13.13 22.90 6.82
CA ARG A 127 -13.43 22.27 8.11
C ARG A 127 -13.19 20.77 7.99
N VAL A 128 -12.19 20.26 8.71
CA VAL A 128 -11.75 18.87 8.57
C VAL A 128 -11.88 18.12 9.89
N ALA A 129 -12.44 16.91 9.83
CA ALA A 129 -12.32 15.91 10.89
C ALA A 129 -11.38 14.79 10.46
N LEU A 130 -10.55 14.32 11.39
CA LEU A 130 -9.67 13.17 11.20
C LEU A 130 -10.12 12.03 12.11
N VAL A 131 -10.45 10.89 11.51
CA VAL A 131 -10.93 9.69 12.22
C VAL A 131 -9.82 8.65 12.26
N GLU A 132 -9.55 8.11 13.44
CA GLU A 132 -8.62 6.99 13.63
C GLU A 132 -9.23 5.98 14.61
N ARG A 133 -9.21 4.69 14.25
CA ARG A 133 -9.80 3.64 15.09
C ARG A 133 -9.05 3.47 16.40
N GLY A 134 -7.73 3.68 16.39
CA GLY A 134 -6.87 3.61 17.56
C GLY A 134 -6.40 4.98 18.03
N PRO A 135 -5.30 5.05 18.78
CA PRO A 135 -4.59 6.31 18.96
C PRO A 135 -3.97 6.73 17.62
N LEU A 136 -4.11 8.02 17.26
CA LEU A 136 -3.31 8.61 16.19
C LEU A 136 -1.86 8.70 16.66
N LYS A 137 -1.05 7.69 16.32
CA LYS A 137 0.34 7.59 16.74
C LYS A 137 1.16 6.89 15.68
N GLY A 138 2.32 7.43 15.37
CA GLY A 138 3.29 6.76 14.50
C GLY A 138 3.94 5.55 15.19
N ARG A 139 4.41 4.61 14.38
CA ARG A 139 5.16 3.44 14.88
C ARG A 139 6.59 3.84 15.26
N SER A 140 7.22 3.08 16.15
CA SER A 140 8.64 3.25 16.53
C SER A 140 9.63 2.82 15.44
N GLN A 141 9.14 2.23 14.34
CA GLN A 141 9.95 1.72 13.23
C GLN A 141 10.08 2.81 12.17
N GLU A 142 11.30 3.17 11.81
CA GLU A 142 11.59 4.20 10.82
C GLU A 142 10.89 3.94 9.47
N TRP A 143 10.62 5.03 8.76
CA TRP A 143 10.26 5.03 7.35
C TRP A 143 11.46 5.47 6.52
N ASN A 144 11.95 4.56 5.68
CA ASN A 144 13.05 4.86 4.76
C ASN A 144 12.52 5.56 3.50
N THR A 145 13.19 6.63 3.09
CA THR A 145 12.88 7.46 1.91
C THR A 145 14.14 8.23 1.48
N SER A 146 14.00 9.17 0.55
CA SER A 146 15.05 10.12 0.19
C SER A 146 14.69 11.54 0.65
N ARG A 147 15.70 12.38 0.88
CA ARG A 147 15.49 13.78 1.28
C ARG A 147 14.64 14.56 0.27
N ALA A 148 14.80 14.27 -1.02
CA ALA A 148 14.02 14.90 -2.09
C ALA A 148 12.51 14.63 -1.97
N GLU A 149 12.10 13.41 -1.62
CA GLU A 149 10.68 13.05 -1.46
C GLU A 149 10.03 13.77 -0.26
N LEU A 150 10.80 14.05 0.79
CA LEU A 150 10.31 14.75 1.99
C LEU A 150 9.96 16.22 1.73
N ASN A 151 10.41 16.80 0.61
CA ASN A 151 10.02 18.15 0.20
C ASN A 151 8.50 18.31 0.04
N ALA A 152 7.77 17.23 -0.24
CA ALA A 152 6.30 17.25 -0.27
C ALA A 152 5.70 17.71 1.06
N LEU A 153 6.30 17.33 2.20
CA LEU A 153 5.84 17.75 3.53
C LEU A 153 6.08 19.24 3.78
N LEU A 154 7.17 19.80 3.25
CA LEU A 154 7.45 21.23 3.34
C LEU A 154 6.51 22.04 2.44
N LYS A 155 6.32 21.58 1.19
CA LYS A 155 5.46 22.23 0.19
C LYS A 155 4.02 22.35 0.67
N GLU A 156 3.51 21.31 1.32
CA GLU A 156 2.16 21.29 1.90
C GLU A 156 2.10 21.92 3.29
N ASN A 157 3.20 22.53 3.74
CA ASN A 157 3.39 23.12 5.05
C ASN A 157 3.12 22.14 6.21
N ILE A 158 3.16 20.83 6.00
CA ILE A 158 3.00 19.84 7.08
C ILE A 158 4.09 20.02 8.13
N LEU A 159 5.33 20.24 7.68
CA LEU A 159 6.49 20.52 8.51
C LEU A 159 7.14 21.83 8.12
N THR A 160 7.82 22.44 9.09
CA THR A 160 8.88 23.42 8.85
C THR A 160 10.20 22.72 8.56
N THR A 161 11.17 23.42 7.98
CA THR A 161 12.53 22.89 7.77
C THR A 161 13.16 22.39 9.07
N ALA A 162 12.98 23.11 10.18
CA ALA A 162 13.52 22.71 11.48
C ALA A 162 12.87 21.41 12.00
N GLN A 163 11.55 21.26 11.83
CA GLN A 163 10.85 20.02 12.18
C GLN A 163 11.25 18.87 11.27
N LEU A 164 11.53 19.13 9.99
CA LEU A 164 12.03 18.11 9.07
C LEU A 164 13.37 17.53 9.55
N GLU A 165 14.33 18.38 9.93
CA GLU A 165 15.61 17.91 10.48
C GLU A 165 15.45 17.15 11.80
N GLN A 166 14.39 17.43 12.56
CA GLN A 166 14.08 16.74 13.81
C GLN A 166 13.53 15.33 13.57
N VAL A 167 12.67 15.15 12.56
CA VAL A 167 12.06 13.84 12.25
C VAL A 167 13.01 12.91 11.50
N ILE A 168 14.04 13.45 10.85
CA ILE A 168 15.12 12.65 10.27
C ILE A 168 16.02 12.15 11.41
N VAL A 169 16.01 10.85 11.64
CA VAL A 169 16.75 10.19 12.72
C VAL A 169 17.91 9.33 12.21
N THR A 170 17.90 9.01 10.91
CA THR A 170 18.98 8.30 10.22
C THR A 170 19.24 8.96 8.87
N GLU A 171 20.52 9.18 8.52
CA GLU A 171 20.91 9.62 7.18
C GLU A 171 22.19 8.88 6.77
N CYS A 172 22.06 7.95 5.82
CA CYS A 172 23.16 7.14 5.32
C CYS A 172 23.91 7.90 4.23
N HIS A 173 25.16 8.27 4.49
CA HIS A 173 26.01 8.94 3.49
C HIS A 173 26.81 7.95 2.63
N LYS A 174 26.91 6.68 3.03
CA LYS A 174 27.49 5.65 2.17
C LYS A 174 26.46 5.18 1.14
N PRO A 175 26.91 4.89 -0.10
CA PRO A 175 26.03 4.32 -1.11
C PRO A 175 25.39 3.02 -0.62
N GLY A 176 24.11 2.88 -0.92
CA GLY A 176 23.39 1.63 -0.76
C GLY A 176 23.83 0.58 -1.77
N ARG A 177 23.62 -0.68 -1.42
CA ARG A 177 24.00 -1.82 -2.25
C ARG A 177 22.80 -2.49 -2.90
N ILE A 178 22.93 -2.79 -4.19
CA ILE A 178 22.07 -3.72 -4.93
C ILE A 178 22.95 -4.88 -5.40
N GLN A 179 22.60 -6.12 -5.04
CA GLN A 179 23.44 -7.27 -5.36
C GLN A 179 22.62 -8.56 -5.49
N PHE A 180 22.93 -9.35 -6.52
CA PHE A 180 22.25 -10.61 -6.80
C PHE A 180 23.28 -11.71 -7.09
N ALA A 181 23.22 -12.82 -6.34
CA ALA A 181 24.10 -13.97 -6.57
C ALA A 181 23.69 -14.76 -7.82
N ASN A 182 24.65 -15.48 -8.39
CA ASN A 182 24.37 -16.53 -9.36
C ASN A 182 24.86 -17.88 -8.83
N ARG A 183 24.62 -18.94 -9.61
CA ARG A 183 24.98 -20.32 -9.24
C ARG A 183 26.47 -20.56 -8.94
N GLN A 184 27.36 -19.70 -9.46
CA GLN A 184 28.81 -19.90 -9.38
C GLN A 184 29.46 -18.98 -8.33
N THR A 185 29.01 -17.73 -8.21
CA THR A 185 29.62 -16.69 -7.37
C THR A 185 28.63 -15.57 -7.02
N SER A 186 28.92 -14.83 -5.95
CA SER A 186 28.29 -13.52 -5.71
C SER A 186 28.88 -12.49 -6.67
N ARG A 187 28.02 -11.78 -7.40
CA ARG A 187 28.42 -10.71 -8.32
C ARG A 187 28.81 -9.46 -7.54
N SER A 188 29.70 -8.63 -8.07
CA SER A 188 30.05 -7.34 -7.42
C SER A 188 28.81 -6.48 -7.19
N PRO A 189 28.73 -5.71 -6.10
CA PRO A 189 27.57 -4.86 -5.83
C PRO A 189 27.46 -3.70 -6.81
N ILE A 190 26.23 -3.32 -7.15
CA ILE A 190 25.90 -2.02 -7.75
C ILE A 190 25.65 -1.05 -6.61
N LEU A 191 26.39 0.06 -6.59
CA LEU A 191 26.28 1.09 -5.57
C LEU A 191 25.32 2.19 -6.03
N VAL A 192 24.44 2.64 -5.14
CA VAL A 192 23.44 3.67 -5.41
C VAL A 192 23.39 4.70 -4.30
N SER A 193 23.30 5.97 -4.67
CA SER A 193 23.20 7.09 -3.72
C SER A 193 21.77 7.63 -3.67
N ASP A 194 21.39 8.21 -2.54
CA ASP A 194 20.12 8.93 -2.36
C ASP A 194 18.84 8.10 -2.61
N ILE A 195 18.92 6.79 -2.42
CA ILE A 195 17.80 5.84 -2.49
C ILE A 195 17.58 5.27 -1.10
N LEU A 196 16.40 5.52 -0.50
CA LEU A 196 16.01 5.02 0.83
C LEU A 196 17.05 5.30 1.94
N ASN A 197 17.90 6.30 1.74
CA ASN A 197 19.05 6.60 2.58
C ASN A 197 18.68 7.41 3.83
N VAL A 198 17.47 7.97 3.87
CA VAL A 198 16.97 8.76 5.00
C VAL A 198 15.95 7.92 5.77
N GLY A 199 16.15 7.76 7.07
CA GLY A 199 15.20 7.17 8.01
C GLY A 199 14.46 8.25 8.80
N VAL A 200 13.13 8.28 8.66
CA VAL A 200 12.23 9.22 9.35
C VAL A 200 11.54 8.52 10.52
N ALA A 201 11.49 9.18 11.67
CA ALA A 201 10.79 8.74 12.87
C ALA A 201 9.27 8.99 12.75
N PRO A 202 8.44 7.96 12.53
CA PRO A 202 7.01 8.18 12.29
C PRO A 202 6.27 8.63 13.54
N ASP A 203 6.63 8.15 14.72
CA ASP A 203 6.06 8.61 15.98
C ASP A 203 6.17 10.14 16.13
N LEU A 204 7.37 10.69 15.95
CA LEU A 204 7.60 12.13 16.01
C LEU A 204 6.90 12.88 14.87
N LEU A 205 6.98 12.35 13.64
CA LEU A 205 6.33 12.96 12.47
C LEU A 205 4.81 13.07 12.65
N ILE A 206 4.18 11.98 13.07
CA ILE A 206 2.72 11.94 13.29
C ILE A 206 2.34 12.81 14.48
N ASP A 207 3.12 12.83 15.56
CA ASP A 207 2.85 13.69 16.71
C ASP A 207 2.93 15.19 16.32
N ILE A 208 3.93 15.60 15.53
CA ILE A 208 4.04 16.98 15.04
C ILE A 208 2.85 17.34 14.14
N ALA A 209 2.49 16.46 13.20
CA ALA A 209 1.38 16.70 12.28
C ALA A 209 0.03 16.75 13.01
N ALA A 210 -0.21 15.83 13.96
CA ALA A 210 -1.43 15.76 14.77
C ALA A 210 -1.58 17.00 15.65
N ASN A 211 -0.51 17.42 16.34
CA ASN A 211 -0.52 18.63 17.16
C ASN A 211 -0.79 19.87 16.30
N SER A 212 -0.15 19.97 15.13
CA SER A 212 -0.39 21.06 14.18
C SER A 212 -1.84 21.08 13.67
N PHE A 213 -2.44 19.91 13.44
CA PHE A 213 -3.83 19.79 13.02
C PHE A 213 -4.80 20.28 14.09
N VAL A 214 -4.63 19.85 15.34
CA VAL A 214 -5.48 20.28 16.46
C VAL A 214 -5.30 21.77 16.75
N GLN A 215 -4.06 22.28 16.73
CA GLN A 215 -3.78 23.71 16.94
C GLN A 215 -4.39 24.60 15.85
N ALA A 216 -4.48 24.10 14.61
CA ALA A 216 -5.13 24.79 13.50
C ALA A 216 -6.67 24.68 13.53
N GLY A 217 -7.26 24.04 14.55
CA GLY A 217 -8.71 23.93 14.74
C GLY A 217 -9.35 22.69 14.10
N GLY A 218 -8.55 21.73 13.64
CA GLY A 218 -9.05 20.44 13.15
C GLY A 218 -9.64 19.57 14.27
N VAL A 219 -10.65 18.77 13.95
CA VAL A 219 -11.30 17.89 14.94
C VAL A 219 -10.74 16.47 14.84
N LEU A 220 -10.03 16.04 15.88
CA LEU A 220 -9.48 14.69 15.97
C LEU A 220 -10.46 13.73 16.67
N LEU A 221 -10.94 12.74 15.93
CA LEU A 221 -11.82 11.66 16.40
C LEU A 221 -11.02 10.36 16.43
N HIS A 222 -10.02 10.29 17.31
CA HIS A 222 -9.28 9.05 17.56
C HIS A 222 -10.08 8.10 18.48
N PHE A 223 -9.63 6.85 18.58
CA PHE A 223 -10.36 5.77 19.25
C PHE A 223 -11.79 5.60 18.73
N SER A 224 -11.97 5.77 17.41
CA SER A 224 -13.28 5.74 16.76
C SER A 224 -13.21 4.98 15.44
N SER A 225 -13.89 3.84 15.37
CA SER A 225 -14.00 3.04 14.15
C SER A 225 -15.18 3.51 13.30
N VAL A 226 -15.04 3.46 11.97
CA VAL A 226 -16.16 3.71 11.06
C VAL A 226 -17.02 2.46 10.97
N THR A 227 -18.30 2.54 11.36
CA THR A 227 -19.22 1.40 11.41
C THR A 227 -20.37 1.49 10.42
N ASP A 228 -20.67 2.69 9.90
CA ASP A 228 -21.68 2.90 8.85
C ASP A 228 -21.39 4.20 8.09
N VAL A 229 -21.63 4.19 6.78
CA VAL A 229 -21.45 5.33 5.86
C VAL A 229 -22.67 5.44 4.96
N ASN A 230 -23.52 6.45 5.18
CA ASN A 230 -24.67 6.74 4.32
C ASN A 230 -24.33 7.88 3.35
N VAL A 231 -24.28 7.58 2.06
CA VAL A 231 -24.07 8.56 0.99
C VAL A 231 -25.43 9.08 0.54
N GLY A 232 -25.71 10.34 0.86
CA GLY A 232 -26.90 11.06 0.40
C GLY A 232 -26.62 11.90 -0.84
N VAL A 233 -27.66 12.59 -1.32
CA VAL A 233 -27.57 13.43 -2.53
C VAL A 233 -26.66 14.65 -2.33
N ASP A 234 -26.63 15.20 -1.11
CA ASP A 234 -25.96 16.46 -0.77
C ASP A 234 -24.82 16.30 0.25
N ALA A 235 -24.73 15.17 0.96
CA ALA A 235 -23.76 14.95 2.02
C ALA A 235 -23.52 13.45 2.25
N VAL A 236 -22.52 13.12 3.06
CA VAL A 236 -22.25 11.80 3.60
C VAL A 236 -22.40 11.85 5.12
N ALA A 237 -23.14 10.91 5.69
CA ALA A 237 -23.16 10.69 7.14
C ALA A 237 -22.27 9.51 7.49
N VAL A 238 -21.35 9.71 8.42
CA VAL A 238 -20.43 8.68 8.91
C VAL A 238 -20.78 8.42 10.37
N THR A 239 -21.12 7.17 10.68
CA THR A 239 -21.33 6.71 12.05
C THR A 239 -20.03 6.12 12.56
N LEU A 240 -19.62 6.58 13.73
CA LEU A 240 -18.40 6.17 14.41
C LEU A 240 -18.76 5.44 15.69
N CYS A 241 -18.09 4.33 15.98
CA CYS A 241 -18.18 3.63 17.25
C CYS A 241 -16.91 3.89 18.08
N LYS A 242 -17.07 4.34 19.33
CA LYS A 242 -15.93 4.53 20.23
C LYS A 242 -15.33 3.18 20.59
N GLN A 243 -14.01 3.15 20.59
CA GLN A 243 -13.21 1.96 20.81
C GLN A 243 -12.57 2.01 22.21
N ARG A 244 -12.77 0.95 23.00
CA ARG A 244 -12.01 0.73 24.23
C ARG A 244 -10.80 -0.14 23.95
N PHE A 245 -9.69 0.25 24.55
CA PHE A 245 -8.41 -0.39 24.39
C PHE A 245 -7.87 -0.78 25.75
N GLY A 246 -7.43 -2.03 25.91
CA GLY A 246 -6.78 -2.49 27.13
C GLY A 246 -5.34 -1.97 27.26
N ASP A 247 -4.70 -2.23 28.40
CA ASP A 247 -3.29 -1.90 28.60
C ASP A 247 -2.41 -2.62 27.56
N GLY A 248 -1.62 -1.86 26.78
CA GLY A 248 -0.68 -2.43 25.80
C GLY A 248 -0.87 -2.01 24.34
N VAL A 249 -1.60 -0.93 24.04
CA VAL A 249 -1.85 -0.49 22.66
C VAL A 249 -0.68 0.27 22.07
N GLY A 250 0.24 -0.49 21.47
CA GLY A 250 1.16 0.00 20.46
C GLY A 250 0.62 -0.25 19.05
N ALA A 251 1.11 0.51 18.06
CA ALA A 251 0.94 0.18 16.66
C ALA A 251 1.62 -1.18 16.39
N LEU A 252 0.82 -2.25 16.24
CA LEU A 252 1.33 -3.61 16.05
C LEU A 252 1.09 -4.05 14.59
N GLY A 253 2.20 -4.26 13.87
CA GLY A 253 2.24 -4.91 12.56
C GLY A 253 2.37 -3.94 11.38
N ALA A 254 3.30 -4.24 10.48
CA ALA A 254 3.36 -3.62 9.17
C ALA A 254 2.20 -4.21 8.34
N GLY A 255 1.21 -3.39 7.98
CA GLY A 255 0.03 -3.86 7.24
C GLY A 255 -1.33 -3.49 7.84
N GLY A 256 -1.40 -2.61 8.85
CA GLY A 256 -2.67 -1.93 9.14
C GLY A 256 -3.78 -2.78 9.79
N ASN A 257 -3.48 -3.97 10.31
CA ASN A 257 -4.37 -4.74 11.21
C ASN A 257 -3.87 -4.69 12.65
N GLY A 258 -3.70 -3.47 13.18
CA GLY A 258 -3.37 -3.24 14.59
C GLY A 258 -4.40 -3.87 15.54
N LEU A 259 -4.12 -3.85 16.85
CA LEU A 259 -5.05 -4.31 17.87
C LEU A 259 -6.46 -3.75 17.60
N PRO A 260 -7.48 -4.60 17.38
CA PRO A 260 -8.85 -4.10 17.38
C PRO A 260 -9.17 -3.65 18.80
N GLY A 261 -9.72 -2.45 18.92
CA GLY A 261 -10.40 -2.05 20.15
C GLY A 261 -11.65 -2.91 20.33
N GLN A 262 -12.21 -2.90 21.52
CA GLN A 262 -13.55 -3.41 21.75
C GLN A 262 -14.54 -2.27 21.49
N ASP A 263 -15.53 -2.54 20.64
CA ASP A 263 -16.65 -1.63 20.41
C ASP A 263 -17.33 -1.29 21.75
N THR A 264 -17.77 -0.05 21.87
CA THR A 264 -18.60 0.41 22.99
C THR A 264 -19.99 0.76 22.47
N ASP A 265 -20.94 0.97 23.38
CA ASP A 265 -22.27 1.46 23.00
C ASP A 265 -22.27 2.96 22.62
N ASP A 266 -21.13 3.66 22.81
CA ASP A 266 -20.98 5.07 22.50
C ASP A 266 -20.74 5.28 21.00
N THR A 267 -21.74 5.81 20.32
CA THR A 267 -21.67 6.16 18.90
C THR A 267 -21.67 7.67 18.68
N VAL A 268 -21.00 8.10 17.62
CA VAL A 268 -20.94 9.51 17.20
C VAL A 268 -21.27 9.57 15.72
N ARG A 269 -22.28 10.36 15.34
CA ARG A 269 -22.62 10.61 13.94
C ARG A 269 -22.04 11.95 13.49
N VAL A 270 -21.31 11.94 12.38
CA VAL A 270 -20.79 13.16 11.72
C VAL A 270 -21.30 13.26 10.30
N THR A 271 -21.52 14.48 9.83
CA THR A 271 -21.95 14.81 8.47
C THR A 271 -20.86 15.58 7.74
N THR A 272 -20.65 15.25 6.45
CA THR A 272 -19.58 15.83 5.64
C THR A 272 -19.96 15.97 4.17
N ARG A 273 -19.27 16.84 3.41
CA ARG A 273 -19.42 16.92 1.95
C ARG A 273 -18.64 15.83 1.22
N LEU A 274 -17.50 15.43 1.77
CA LEU A 274 -16.56 14.45 1.21
C LEU A 274 -15.96 13.57 2.32
N VAL A 275 -15.82 12.28 2.03
CA VAL A 275 -14.99 11.33 2.80
C VAL A 275 -13.72 11.03 2.00
N VAL A 276 -12.56 11.25 2.61
CA VAL A 276 -11.26 10.78 2.11
C VAL A 276 -10.92 9.50 2.85
N ASP A 277 -10.94 8.36 2.16
CA ASP A 277 -10.62 7.07 2.73
C ASP A 277 -9.11 6.80 2.64
N ALA A 278 -8.43 6.99 3.77
CA ALA A 278 -7.02 6.75 3.99
C ALA A 278 -6.79 5.58 4.98
N MET A 279 -7.74 4.64 5.12
CA MET A 279 -7.66 3.52 6.07
C MET A 279 -6.71 2.38 5.64
N GLY A 280 -6.00 2.57 4.53
CA GLY A 280 -4.98 1.64 4.02
C GLY A 280 -5.55 0.47 3.20
N SER A 281 -4.72 -0.54 2.91
CA SER A 281 -5.09 -1.66 2.02
C SER A 281 -6.28 -2.48 2.52
N TYR A 282 -6.54 -2.45 3.84
CA TYR A 282 -7.63 -3.16 4.51
C TYR A 282 -8.84 -2.25 4.78
N SER A 283 -8.94 -1.08 4.15
CA SER A 283 -10.13 -0.23 4.24
C SER A 283 -11.41 -1.04 3.99
N PRO A 284 -12.39 -1.04 4.92
CA PRO A 284 -13.63 -1.76 4.73
C PRO A 284 -14.50 -1.13 3.62
N ILE A 285 -14.37 0.18 3.37
CA ILE A 285 -15.01 0.87 2.23
C ILE A 285 -14.50 0.27 0.91
N VAL A 286 -13.19 0.18 0.75
CA VAL A 286 -12.57 -0.35 -0.48
C VAL A 286 -12.76 -1.87 -0.62
N GLN A 287 -12.77 -2.61 0.49
CA GLN A 287 -13.13 -4.04 0.46
C GLN A 287 -14.55 -4.25 -0.07
N GLN A 288 -15.50 -3.43 0.36
CA GLN A 288 -16.86 -3.45 -0.17
C GLN A 288 -16.89 -3.05 -1.66
N ALA A 289 -16.15 -2.01 -2.06
CA ALA A 289 -16.05 -1.59 -3.47
C ALA A 289 -15.53 -2.71 -4.37
N ARG A 290 -14.56 -3.49 -3.86
CA ARG A 290 -13.95 -4.63 -4.55
C ARG A 290 -14.83 -5.88 -4.60
N ARG A 291 -15.93 -5.95 -3.84
CA ARG A 291 -16.89 -7.07 -3.82
C ARG A 291 -16.22 -8.45 -3.66
N GLY A 292 -15.28 -8.54 -2.73
CA GLY A 292 -14.54 -9.80 -2.48
C GLY A 292 -13.52 -10.16 -3.56
N ARG A 293 -13.17 -9.25 -4.47
CA ARG A 293 -12.10 -9.45 -5.46
C ARG A 293 -10.76 -9.70 -4.75
N LYS A 294 -10.14 -10.83 -5.11
CA LYS A 294 -8.82 -11.21 -4.63
C LYS A 294 -7.73 -10.25 -5.14
N PRO A 295 -6.70 -9.96 -4.34
CA PRO A 295 -5.48 -9.30 -4.83
C PRO A 295 -4.86 -10.05 -6.02
N ASP A 296 -4.31 -9.30 -6.98
CA ASP A 296 -3.57 -9.85 -8.12
C ASP A 296 -2.24 -10.49 -7.68
N GLY A 297 -1.68 -9.99 -6.58
CA GLY A 297 -0.47 -10.51 -5.95
C GLY A 297 -0.36 -10.08 -4.49
N VAL A 298 0.66 -10.57 -3.81
CA VAL A 298 1.00 -10.21 -2.43
C VAL A 298 2.51 -10.13 -2.28
N CYS A 299 2.98 -9.14 -1.53
CA CYS A 299 4.33 -9.10 -0.99
C CYS A 299 4.27 -9.51 0.48
N VAL A 300 4.94 -10.61 0.83
CA VAL A 300 5.13 -11.01 2.21
C VAL A 300 6.45 -10.42 2.68
N VAL A 301 6.44 -9.77 3.85
CA VAL A 301 7.63 -9.18 4.46
C VAL A 301 7.72 -9.68 5.90
N VAL A 302 8.92 -10.09 6.30
CA VAL A 302 9.28 -10.42 7.68
C VAL A 302 10.62 -9.76 8.01
N GLY A 303 10.95 -9.59 9.28
CA GLY A 303 12.20 -8.95 9.65
C GLY A 303 12.35 -8.70 11.14
N SER A 304 13.44 -8.04 11.50
CA SER A 304 13.70 -7.60 12.87
C SER A 304 14.58 -6.35 12.88
N CYS A 305 14.51 -5.59 13.97
CA CYS A 305 15.54 -4.62 14.32
C CYS A 305 16.28 -5.13 15.54
N MET A 306 17.60 -5.18 15.44
CA MET A 306 18.46 -5.65 16.51
C MET A 306 19.58 -4.66 16.77
N LYS A 307 20.01 -4.62 18.03
CA LYS A 307 21.20 -3.90 18.49
C LYS A 307 22.30 -4.90 18.80
N GLY A 308 23.53 -4.57 18.44
CA GLY A 308 24.69 -5.42 18.71
C GLY A 308 25.89 -5.05 17.86
N GLN A 309 26.85 -5.98 17.78
CA GLN A 309 28.04 -5.79 16.96
C GLN A 309 27.77 -6.25 15.53
N TRP A 310 27.86 -5.32 14.59
CA TRP A 310 27.65 -5.56 13.16
C TRP A 310 28.98 -5.53 12.41
N PRO A 311 29.24 -6.47 11.48
CA PRO A 311 30.41 -6.39 10.58
C PRO A 311 30.39 -5.12 9.71
N GLU A 312 29.22 -4.71 9.23
CA GLU A 312 28.98 -3.47 8.49
C GLU A 312 27.58 -2.92 8.84
N ASN A 313 27.49 -1.65 9.26
CA ASN A 313 26.21 -0.99 9.52
C ASN A 313 26.19 0.50 9.15
N GLU A 314 26.97 0.89 8.14
CA GLU A 314 27.03 2.29 7.67
C GLU A 314 26.37 2.48 6.31
N SER A 315 26.04 1.38 5.61
CA SER A 315 25.43 1.36 4.29
C SER A 315 24.10 0.59 4.33
N PRO A 316 23.09 1.03 3.55
CA PRO A 316 21.86 0.27 3.39
C PRO A 316 22.01 -0.81 2.30
N ASP A 317 21.32 -1.93 2.48
CA ASP A 317 21.05 -2.88 1.42
C ASP A 317 19.69 -2.54 0.82
N ILE A 318 19.69 -2.04 -0.41
CA ILE A 318 18.47 -1.61 -1.11
C ILE A 318 17.74 -2.81 -1.71
N MET A 319 18.49 -3.75 -2.27
CA MET A 319 17.92 -5.01 -2.75
C MET A 319 19.02 -6.04 -2.88
N HIS A 320 18.96 -7.08 -2.05
CA HIS A 320 19.90 -8.18 -2.06
C HIS A 320 19.19 -9.52 -2.22
N SER A 321 19.75 -10.42 -3.02
CA SER A 321 19.31 -11.82 -3.03
C SER A 321 20.51 -12.71 -3.32
N PHE A 322 20.80 -13.62 -2.40
CA PHE A 322 21.90 -14.56 -2.50
C PHE A 322 21.45 -16.01 -2.60
N GLN A 323 20.17 -16.28 -2.32
CA GLN A 323 19.59 -17.61 -2.40
C GLN A 323 19.01 -17.92 -3.78
N PRO A 324 18.99 -19.22 -4.17
CA PRO A 324 18.14 -19.67 -5.27
C PRO A 324 16.66 -19.63 -4.85
N ILE A 325 15.78 -19.86 -5.82
CA ILE A 325 14.36 -20.14 -5.57
C ILE A 325 14.27 -21.31 -4.57
N SER A 326 13.58 -21.06 -3.44
CA SER A 326 13.39 -22.06 -2.40
C SER A 326 12.64 -23.27 -2.96
N GLN A 327 13.31 -24.43 -2.91
CA GLN A 327 12.73 -25.69 -3.38
C GLN A 327 11.62 -26.18 -2.47
N GLN A 328 11.59 -25.80 -1.20
CA GLN A 328 10.50 -26.12 -0.29
C GLN A 328 9.34 -25.14 -0.47
N ARG A 329 9.63 -23.84 -0.50
CA ARG A 329 8.61 -22.78 -0.42
C ARG A 329 8.10 -22.28 -1.76
N SER A 330 8.73 -22.66 -2.87
CA SER A 330 8.46 -22.12 -4.21
C SER A 330 8.42 -20.58 -4.20
N THR A 331 9.49 -19.99 -3.66
CA THR A 331 9.59 -18.56 -3.38
C THR A 331 11.01 -18.08 -3.59
N GLN A 332 11.18 -16.90 -4.20
CA GLN A 332 12.44 -16.18 -4.22
C GLN A 332 12.45 -15.19 -3.05
N TYR A 333 13.45 -15.28 -2.19
CA TYR A 333 13.65 -14.32 -1.12
C TYR A 333 14.55 -13.17 -1.58
N PHE A 334 14.18 -11.98 -1.13
CA PHE A 334 14.92 -10.74 -1.27
C PHE A 334 15.12 -10.13 0.10
N TRP A 335 16.18 -9.35 0.23
CA TRP A 335 16.61 -8.78 1.49
C TRP A 335 16.86 -7.29 1.35
N GLU A 336 16.52 -6.59 2.41
CA GLU A 336 16.78 -5.17 2.62
C GLU A 336 17.33 -5.00 4.03
N ALA A 337 18.22 -4.03 4.21
CA ALA A 337 18.73 -3.72 5.53
C ALA A 337 19.11 -2.26 5.64
N PHE A 338 18.77 -1.64 6.76
CA PHE A 338 18.98 -0.22 6.99
C PHE A 338 19.60 -0.01 8.38
N PRO A 339 20.67 0.79 8.49
CA PRO A 339 21.08 1.35 9.76
C PRO A 339 19.92 2.11 10.41
N VAL A 340 19.90 2.16 11.74
CA VAL A 340 18.83 2.79 12.52
C VAL A 340 19.44 3.69 13.59
N GLY A 341 18.91 4.91 13.68
CA GLY A 341 19.35 5.95 14.58
C GLY A 341 20.68 6.59 14.19
N ARG A 342 20.98 7.73 14.81
CA ARG A 342 22.17 8.55 14.51
C ARG A 342 23.50 7.84 14.84
N ASP A 343 23.47 6.95 15.82
CA ASP A 343 24.65 6.23 16.28
C ASP A 343 24.88 4.89 15.53
N ASN A 344 23.96 4.51 14.63
CA ASN A 344 24.01 3.26 13.86
C ASN A 344 24.29 2.00 14.71
N GLU A 345 23.84 1.97 15.97
CA GLU A 345 23.99 0.79 16.85
C GLU A 345 22.97 -0.32 16.52
N CYS A 346 21.88 0.08 15.87
CA CYS A 346 20.79 -0.78 15.46
C CYS A 346 20.80 -0.97 13.94
N ARG A 347 20.37 -2.14 13.48
CA ARG A 347 20.10 -2.41 12.06
C ARG A 347 18.75 -3.08 11.94
N THR A 348 17.89 -2.53 11.07
CA THR A 348 16.67 -3.21 10.67
C THR A 348 16.96 -4.06 9.45
N THR A 349 16.60 -5.34 9.50
CA THR A 349 16.77 -6.29 8.41
C THR A 349 15.41 -6.86 8.01
N TYR A 350 15.09 -6.80 6.73
CA TYR A 350 13.89 -7.37 6.14
C TYR A 350 14.24 -8.51 5.19
N MET A 351 13.39 -9.53 5.18
CA MET A 351 13.30 -10.52 4.12
C MET A 351 11.88 -10.48 3.55
N PHE A 352 11.77 -10.47 2.23
CA PHE A 352 10.50 -10.38 1.56
C PHE A 352 10.43 -11.23 0.29
N ALA A 353 9.21 -11.47 -0.15
CA ALA A 353 8.90 -12.31 -1.29
C ALA A 353 7.65 -11.84 -2.02
N TYR A 354 7.72 -11.79 -3.34
CA TYR A 354 6.58 -11.54 -4.21
C TYR A 354 5.94 -12.85 -4.67
N GLY A 355 4.60 -12.89 -4.71
CA GLY A 355 3.88 -14.06 -5.18
C GLY A 355 2.41 -13.80 -5.50
N PRO A 356 1.73 -14.77 -6.12
CA PRO A 356 0.28 -14.73 -6.24
C PRO A 356 -0.36 -14.81 -4.84
N CYS A 357 -1.52 -14.18 -4.70
CA CYS A 357 -2.40 -14.44 -3.57
C CYS A 357 -3.06 -15.82 -3.78
N ASP A 358 -2.50 -16.88 -3.20
CA ASP A 358 -2.91 -18.28 -3.41
C ASP A 358 -2.88 -19.03 -2.07
N GLU A 359 -3.87 -19.89 -1.81
CA GLU A 359 -4.00 -20.65 -0.54
C GLU A 359 -2.81 -21.56 -0.26
N ARG A 360 -2.12 -22.03 -1.29
CA ARG A 360 -0.92 -22.86 -1.16
C ARG A 360 0.30 -22.08 -0.68
N ARG A 361 0.20 -20.75 -0.53
CA ARG A 361 1.27 -19.93 0.03
C ARG A 361 1.42 -20.20 1.53
N HIS A 362 2.68 -20.27 1.96
CA HIS A 362 3.05 -20.42 3.37
C HIS A 362 2.59 -19.23 4.21
N SER A 363 2.52 -19.44 5.51
CA SER A 363 2.22 -18.42 6.52
C SER A 363 3.37 -17.43 6.71
N LEU A 364 3.09 -16.28 7.32
CA LEU A 364 4.08 -15.37 7.87
C LEU A 364 4.91 -16.04 8.95
N THR A 365 4.31 -16.91 9.78
CA THR A 365 5.06 -17.70 10.77
C THR A 365 6.15 -18.53 10.10
N GLU A 366 5.81 -19.34 9.11
CA GLU A 366 6.79 -20.13 8.35
C GLU A 366 7.83 -19.26 7.63
N THR A 367 7.42 -18.11 7.10
CA THR A 367 8.35 -17.18 6.44
C THR A 367 9.33 -16.56 7.44
N LEU A 368 8.88 -16.28 8.66
CA LEU A 368 9.71 -15.75 9.74
C LEU A 368 10.69 -16.82 10.29
N GLU A 369 10.33 -18.10 10.24
CA GLU A 369 11.25 -19.20 10.52
C GLU A 369 12.38 -19.25 9.49
N ASP A 370 12.04 -19.16 8.19
CA ASP A 370 13.03 -19.09 7.12
C ASP A 370 13.94 -17.86 7.30
N TYR A 371 13.38 -16.71 7.68
CA TYR A 371 14.16 -15.51 8.00
C TYR A 371 15.20 -15.77 9.10
N LEU A 372 14.77 -16.36 10.22
CA LEU A 372 15.64 -16.63 11.36
C LEU A 372 16.80 -17.58 10.99
N ASN A 373 16.52 -18.57 10.15
CA ASN A 373 17.52 -19.53 9.67
C ASN A 373 18.57 -18.89 8.74
N GLU A 374 18.14 -17.95 7.89
CA GLU A 374 18.98 -17.36 6.83
C GLU A 374 19.70 -16.08 7.29
N LEU A 375 19.19 -15.42 8.34
CA LEU A 375 19.71 -14.16 8.87
C LEU A 375 21.21 -14.20 9.23
N PRO A 376 21.76 -15.24 9.90
CA PRO A 376 23.19 -15.31 10.19
C PRO A 376 24.06 -15.31 8.92
N ALA A 377 23.63 -16.02 7.88
CA ALA A 377 24.35 -16.10 6.62
C ALA A 377 24.30 -14.76 5.86
N TYR A 378 23.17 -14.06 5.94
CA TYR A 378 23.01 -12.76 5.28
C TYR A 378 23.82 -11.65 5.95
N GLN A 379 23.68 -11.48 7.26
CA GLN A 379 24.28 -10.35 7.99
C GLN A 379 25.66 -10.67 8.59
N GLY A 380 26.06 -11.95 8.62
CA GLY A 380 27.33 -12.37 9.23
C GLY A 380 27.36 -12.17 10.76
N VAL A 381 26.21 -12.34 11.42
CA VAL A 381 26.05 -12.13 12.87
C VAL A 381 25.59 -13.40 13.57
N ASP A 382 25.96 -13.54 14.84
CA ASP A 382 25.38 -14.53 15.75
C ASP A 382 24.13 -13.92 16.41
N VAL A 383 22.94 -14.39 16.00
CA VAL A 383 21.65 -13.86 16.45
C VAL A 383 21.46 -14.04 17.96
N GLU A 384 22.09 -15.03 18.60
CA GLU A 384 22.02 -15.23 20.06
C GLU A 384 22.70 -14.10 20.84
N GLN A 385 23.72 -13.47 20.25
CA GLN A 385 24.46 -12.36 20.85
C GLN A 385 23.80 -10.99 20.62
N MET A 386 22.75 -10.93 19.81
CA MET A 386 22.07 -9.69 19.44
C MET A 386 20.91 -9.37 20.40
N GLU A 387 20.75 -8.09 20.70
CA GLU A 387 19.60 -7.58 21.44
C GLU A 387 18.43 -7.34 20.46
N VAL A 388 17.38 -8.15 20.56
CA VAL A 388 16.21 -8.05 19.68
C VAL A 388 15.32 -6.90 20.15
N LYS A 389 15.34 -5.78 19.43
CA LYS A 389 14.46 -4.64 19.74
C LYS A 389 13.03 -4.93 19.33
N ARG A 390 12.84 -5.37 18.09
CA ARG A 390 11.51 -5.62 17.50
C ARG A 390 11.55 -6.73 16.46
N VAL A 391 10.39 -7.31 16.24
CA VAL A 391 10.12 -8.25 15.14
C VAL A 391 9.03 -7.67 14.25
N LEU A 392 9.19 -7.84 12.95
CA LEU A 392 8.40 -7.20 11.90
C LEU A 392 7.82 -8.28 11.00
N PHE A 393 6.56 -8.13 10.62
CA PHE A 393 5.90 -9.01 9.66
C PHE A 393 4.67 -8.33 9.08
N GLY A 394 4.34 -8.68 7.84
CA GLY A 394 3.22 -8.13 7.09
C GLY A 394 2.98 -8.82 5.76
N ALA A 395 1.74 -8.74 5.28
CA ALA A 395 1.38 -9.16 3.93
C ALA A 395 0.71 -7.97 3.23
N PHE A 396 1.29 -7.52 2.13
CA PHE A 396 0.84 -6.34 1.39
C PHE A 396 0.15 -6.78 0.10
N PRO A 397 -1.19 -6.68 0.01
CA PRO A 397 -1.90 -7.07 -1.19
C PRO A 397 -1.66 -6.06 -2.32
N SER A 398 -1.45 -6.56 -3.54
CA SER A 398 -1.34 -5.76 -4.75
C SER A 398 -2.56 -5.95 -5.64
N TYR A 399 -3.10 -4.84 -6.15
CA TYR A 399 -4.23 -4.81 -7.09
C TYR A 399 -3.83 -4.14 -8.41
N TYR A 400 -2.61 -4.40 -8.88
CA TYR A 400 -2.00 -3.69 -10.00
C TYR A 400 -2.78 -3.80 -11.33
N LYS A 401 -3.63 -4.83 -11.52
CA LYS A 401 -4.47 -4.96 -12.74
C LYS A 401 -5.70 -4.05 -12.69
N THR A 402 -6.08 -3.60 -11.51
CA THR A 402 -7.19 -2.64 -11.27
C THR A 402 -6.74 -1.51 -10.37
N SER A 403 -5.53 -1.02 -10.62
CA SER A 403 -5.02 0.22 -10.04
C SER A 403 -5.24 1.33 -11.07
N PRO A 404 -5.77 2.49 -10.67
CA PRO A 404 -6.28 2.82 -9.33
C PRO A 404 -7.59 2.11 -8.98
N THR A 405 -7.94 2.11 -7.69
CA THR A 405 -9.21 1.56 -7.20
C THR A 405 -10.40 2.31 -7.80
N GLU A 406 -11.40 1.55 -8.26
CA GLU A 406 -12.63 2.11 -8.81
C GLU A 406 -13.44 2.85 -7.74
N ILE A 407 -13.89 4.07 -8.06
CA ILE A 407 -14.77 4.85 -7.20
C ILE A 407 -16.22 4.47 -7.47
N VAL A 408 -16.81 3.76 -6.51
CA VAL A 408 -18.18 3.22 -6.62
C VAL A 408 -19.24 4.22 -6.17
N TRP A 409 -18.92 5.09 -5.20
CA TRP A 409 -19.88 5.98 -4.55
C TRP A 409 -19.52 7.44 -4.76
N ASP A 410 -20.56 8.28 -4.81
CA ASP A 410 -20.35 9.73 -4.79
C ASP A 410 -19.77 10.13 -3.43
N ARG A 411 -18.97 11.21 -3.41
CA ARG A 411 -18.43 11.84 -2.20
C ARG A 411 -17.49 10.97 -1.36
N ILE A 412 -16.94 9.89 -1.93
CA ILE A 412 -15.92 9.06 -1.28
C ILE A 412 -14.71 8.95 -2.20
N LEU A 413 -13.54 9.39 -1.73
CA LEU A 413 -12.27 9.27 -2.44
C LEU A 413 -11.29 8.41 -1.62
N PRO A 414 -10.99 7.18 -2.04
CA PRO A 414 -9.87 6.43 -1.49
C PRO A 414 -8.53 7.08 -1.85
N VAL A 415 -7.54 7.04 -0.96
CA VAL A 415 -6.18 7.56 -1.19
C VAL A 415 -5.12 6.61 -0.64
N GLY A 416 -3.86 6.82 -1.01
CA GLY A 416 -2.75 5.93 -0.60
C GLY A 416 -3.03 4.46 -0.94
N ASP A 417 -2.81 3.57 0.02
CA ASP A 417 -3.02 2.12 -0.18
C ASP A 417 -4.49 1.76 -0.38
N ALA A 418 -5.43 2.53 0.18
CA ALA A 418 -6.87 2.35 -0.07
C ALA A 418 -7.20 2.69 -1.53
N GLY A 419 -6.55 3.73 -2.08
CA GLY A 419 -6.60 4.06 -3.51
C GLY A 419 -5.94 3.03 -4.42
N GLY A 420 -5.09 2.15 -3.88
CA GLY A 420 -4.32 1.20 -4.69
C GLY A 420 -3.26 1.90 -5.54
N LEU A 421 -2.72 3.03 -5.05
CA LEU A 421 -1.73 3.87 -5.74
C LEU A 421 -0.27 3.48 -5.43
N GLN A 422 -0.07 2.46 -4.57
CA GLN A 422 1.24 1.95 -4.21
C GLN A 422 1.98 1.28 -5.38
N SER A 423 3.30 1.35 -5.37
CA SER A 423 4.12 0.57 -6.31
C SER A 423 3.99 -0.92 -6.03
N PRO A 424 3.79 -1.76 -7.07
CA PRO A 424 3.84 -3.21 -6.92
C PRO A 424 5.27 -3.73 -6.72
N ILE A 425 6.29 -2.87 -6.72
CA ILE A 425 7.67 -3.25 -6.35
C ILE A 425 7.93 -2.85 -4.90
N SER A 426 7.94 -1.56 -4.57
CA SER A 426 8.36 -1.12 -3.23
C SER A 426 7.31 -1.34 -2.14
N PHE A 427 6.01 -1.43 -2.50
CA PHE A 427 4.89 -1.48 -1.53
C PHE A 427 4.91 -0.38 -0.46
N GLY A 428 5.66 0.71 -0.69
CA GLY A 428 5.89 1.77 0.29
C GLY A 428 4.71 2.73 0.39
N GLY A 429 3.84 2.53 1.38
CA GLY A 429 2.69 3.42 1.63
C GLY A 429 3.09 4.87 1.92
N PHE A 430 4.18 5.10 2.67
CA PHE A 430 4.67 6.45 2.96
C PHE A 430 5.21 7.15 1.70
N GLY A 431 6.06 6.50 0.91
CA GLY A 431 6.54 7.05 -0.37
C GLY A 431 5.40 7.30 -1.36
N CYS A 432 4.40 6.41 -1.42
CA CYS A 432 3.17 6.65 -2.18
C CYS A 432 2.42 7.91 -1.70
N CYS A 433 2.27 8.09 -0.39
CA CYS A 433 1.65 9.27 0.19
C CYS A 433 2.42 10.54 -0.20
N LEU A 434 3.74 10.58 -0.01
CA LEU A 434 4.57 11.75 -0.36
C LEU A 434 4.43 12.13 -1.85
N ARG A 435 4.54 11.15 -2.75
CA ARG A 435 4.39 11.36 -4.21
C ARG A 435 3.03 11.91 -4.61
N HIS A 436 1.98 11.67 -3.81
CA HIS A 436 0.61 12.00 -4.17
C HIS A 436 -0.01 13.09 -3.30
N LEU A 437 0.67 13.51 -2.23
CA LEU A 437 0.14 14.42 -1.22
C LEU A 437 -0.32 15.74 -1.85
N THR A 438 0.59 16.45 -2.52
CA THR A 438 0.29 17.75 -3.16
C THR A 438 -0.85 17.62 -4.16
N ARG A 439 -0.71 16.73 -5.14
CA ARG A 439 -1.68 16.64 -6.24
C ARG A 439 -3.08 16.24 -5.79
N ILE A 440 -3.20 15.31 -4.83
CA ILE A 440 -4.51 14.92 -4.28
C ILE A 440 -5.10 16.10 -3.51
N THR A 441 -4.29 16.79 -2.71
CA THR A 441 -4.78 17.89 -1.89
C THR A 441 -5.20 19.09 -2.73
N ASP A 442 -4.43 19.47 -3.73
CA ASP A 442 -4.78 20.54 -4.69
C ASP A 442 -6.06 20.18 -5.46
N ALA A 443 -6.16 18.94 -5.94
CA ALA A 443 -7.33 18.49 -6.67
C ALA A 443 -8.60 18.45 -5.79
N LEU A 444 -8.47 18.09 -4.52
CA LEU A 444 -9.56 18.14 -3.56
C LEU A 444 -9.97 19.56 -3.22
N ASP A 445 -9.00 20.47 -3.03
CA ASP A 445 -9.26 21.89 -2.80
C ASP A 445 -10.06 22.49 -3.95
N ASP A 446 -9.59 22.33 -5.19
CA ASP A 446 -10.28 22.84 -6.37
C ASP A 446 -11.70 22.23 -6.51
N ALA A 447 -11.86 20.94 -6.19
CA ALA A 447 -13.16 20.27 -6.26
C ALA A 447 -14.14 20.80 -5.20
N LEU A 448 -13.66 21.07 -3.99
CA LEU A 448 -14.45 21.59 -2.87
C LEU A 448 -14.84 23.06 -3.05
N GLN A 449 -14.04 23.86 -3.76
CA GLN A 449 -14.37 25.26 -4.10
C GLN A 449 -15.62 25.37 -5.00
N VAL A 450 -15.95 24.32 -5.75
CA VAL A 450 -17.18 24.29 -6.57
C VAL A 450 -18.39 24.03 -5.66
N THR A 451 -19.13 25.10 -5.34
CA THR A 451 -20.19 25.11 -4.32
C THR A 451 -21.40 24.23 -4.60
N ASP A 452 -21.61 23.82 -5.86
CA ASP A 452 -22.70 22.90 -6.23
C ASP A 452 -22.33 21.41 -6.06
N ASP A 453 -21.13 21.12 -5.52
CA ASP A 453 -20.56 19.79 -5.29
C ASP A 453 -20.56 18.88 -6.54
N SER A 454 -20.72 19.43 -7.74
CA SER A 454 -20.80 18.62 -8.96
C SER A 454 -19.54 17.82 -9.24
N LEU A 455 -18.39 18.26 -8.71
CA LEU A 455 -17.09 17.60 -8.81
C LEU A 455 -16.86 16.51 -7.76
N LEU A 456 -17.77 16.36 -6.77
CA LEU A 456 -17.69 15.32 -5.74
C LEU A 456 -18.45 14.03 -6.15
N LYS A 457 -18.89 13.91 -7.39
CA LYS A 457 -19.53 12.70 -7.93
C LYS A 457 -18.48 11.64 -8.29
N ARG A 458 -18.84 10.36 -8.21
CA ARG A 458 -17.94 9.21 -8.42
C ARG A 458 -17.15 9.29 -9.73
N ASN A 459 -17.83 9.66 -10.81
CA ASN A 459 -17.23 9.79 -12.14
C ASN A 459 -16.27 10.98 -12.24
N GLN A 460 -16.44 12.01 -11.40
CA GLN A 460 -15.57 13.17 -11.36
C GLN A 460 -14.38 12.89 -10.45
N LEU A 461 -14.63 12.37 -9.25
CA LEU A 461 -13.62 11.90 -8.29
C LEU A 461 -12.68 10.85 -8.90
N GLN A 462 -13.16 10.02 -9.83
CA GLN A 462 -12.32 9.02 -10.50
C GLN A 462 -11.16 9.67 -11.27
N ASN A 463 -11.31 10.92 -11.74
CA ASN A 463 -10.25 11.65 -12.45
C ASN A 463 -9.18 12.22 -11.51
N LEU A 464 -9.39 12.16 -10.19
CA LEU A 464 -8.41 12.52 -9.15
C LEU A 464 -7.56 11.30 -8.76
N GLN A 465 -7.98 10.11 -9.18
CA GLN A 465 -7.21 8.87 -9.12
C GLN A 465 -6.60 8.60 -10.48
N TRP A 466 -5.43 9.17 -10.73
CA TRP A 466 -4.79 9.07 -12.03
C TRP A 466 -4.22 7.68 -12.29
N TYR A 467 -4.63 7.10 -13.42
CA TYR A 467 -3.91 5.99 -14.01
C TYR A 467 -2.47 6.43 -14.33
N SER A 468 -1.49 5.72 -13.75
CA SER A 468 -0.07 6.06 -13.86
C SER A 468 0.66 4.96 -14.65
N PRO A 469 0.78 5.08 -15.99
CA PRO A 469 1.57 4.14 -16.79
C PRO A 469 2.98 3.93 -16.25
N SER A 470 3.64 5.00 -15.78
CA SER A 470 4.95 4.97 -15.09
C SER A 470 4.99 3.98 -13.94
N LEU A 471 3.89 3.82 -13.20
CA LEU A 471 3.77 2.82 -12.15
C LEU A 471 3.31 1.48 -12.70
N SER A 472 2.32 1.43 -13.59
CA SER A 472 1.77 0.17 -14.09
C SER A 472 2.79 -0.68 -14.86
N VAL A 473 3.76 -0.06 -15.56
CA VAL A 473 4.83 -0.80 -16.23
C VAL A 473 5.72 -1.57 -15.26
N THR A 474 5.77 -1.17 -13.97
CA THR A 474 6.52 -1.88 -12.93
C THR A 474 5.91 -3.25 -12.59
N GLY A 475 4.62 -3.47 -12.92
CA GLY A 475 3.94 -4.75 -12.69
C GLY A 475 4.60 -5.94 -13.38
N LEU A 476 5.30 -5.73 -14.51
CA LEU A 476 6.06 -6.80 -15.17
C LEU A 476 7.25 -7.25 -14.33
N PHE A 477 7.91 -6.32 -13.63
CA PHE A 477 8.99 -6.64 -12.71
C PHE A 477 8.47 -7.41 -11.50
N ASN A 478 7.34 -6.99 -10.92
CA ASN A 478 6.68 -7.77 -9.86
C ASN A 478 6.42 -9.23 -10.31
N ARG A 479 5.89 -9.41 -11.53
CA ARG A 479 5.69 -10.75 -12.10
C ARG A 479 7.02 -11.49 -12.34
N ALA A 480 8.07 -10.81 -12.80
CA ALA A 480 9.40 -11.38 -13.01
C ALA A 480 10.06 -11.82 -11.69
N MET A 481 9.74 -11.15 -10.58
CA MET A 481 10.24 -11.50 -9.25
C MET A 481 9.38 -12.54 -8.53
N SER A 482 8.20 -12.86 -9.08
CA SER A 482 7.23 -13.77 -8.48
C SER A 482 7.39 -15.20 -8.97
N VAL A 483 7.41 -16.14 -8.02
CA VAL A 483 7.41 -17.58 -8.27
C VAL A 483 5.98 -18.13 -8.12
N GLN A 484 5.56 -19.10 -8.93
CA GLN A 484 4.24 -19.73 -8.77
C GLN A 484 4.30 -20.92 -7.78
N PRO A 485 3.22 -21.25 -7.06
CA PRO A 485 3.20 -22.44 -6.21
C PRO A 485 3.56 -23.71 -6.99
N GLY A 486 4.52 -24.48 -6.48
CA GLY A 486 5.07 -25.68 -7.13
C GLY A 486 6.20 -25.41 -8.12
N GLN A 487 6.42 -24.16 -8.54
CA GLN A 487 7.53 -23.79 -9.40
C GLN A 487 8.86 -23.82 -8.63
N LYS A 488 9.91 -24.35 -9.29
CA LYS A 488 11.24 -24.56 -8.70
C LYS A 488 12.36 -23.82 -9.42
N THR A 489 12.08 -23.31 -10.61
CA THR A 489 13.01 -22.58 -11.48
C THR A 489 12.31 -21.37 -12.09
N ALA A 490 13.04 -20.40 -12.62
CA ALA A 490 12.46 -19.20 -13.24
C ALA A 490 11.93 -19.46 -14.68
N GLY A 491 11.19 -20.56 -14.89
CA GLY A 491 10.66 -20.96 -16.18
C GLY A 491 11.37 -22.19 -16.77
N PRO A 492 11.06 -22.57 -18.02
CA PRO A 492 11.56 -23.82 -18.61
C PRO A 492 13.05 -23.78 -18.96
N TRP A 493 13.63 -22.59 -19.10
CA TRP A 493 14.99 -22.40 -19.62
C TRP A 493 15.92 -21.65 -18.68
N LEU A 494 15.40 -21.18 -17.54
CA LEU A 494 16.21 -20.57 -16.48
C LEU A 494 16.27 -21.53 -15.31
N ASP A 495 17.39 -21.53 -14.59
CA ASP A 495 17.56 -22.34 -13.39
C ASP A 495 16.89 -21.70 -12.16
N ASP A 496 17.24 -22.20 -10.99
CA ASP A 496 16.79 -21.71 -9.69
C ASP A 496 17.42 -20.37 -9.28
N TYR A 497 18.48 -19.90 -9.96
CA TYR A 497 19.03 -18.54 -9.83
C TYR A 497 18.54 -17.59 -10.93
N GLY A 498 17.69 -18.06 -11.84
CA GLY A 498 17.25 -17.30 -13.01
C GLY A 498 16.65 -15.93 -12.70
N ILE A 499 15.91 -15.79 -11.60
CA ILE A 499 15.36 -14.48 -11.19
C ILE A 499 16.50 -13.51 -10.84
N ASN A 500 17.49 -13.97 -10.08
CA ASN A 500 18.67 -13.16 -9.73
C ASN A 500 19.45 -12.75 -10.98
N ASP A 501 19.59 -13.62 -11.98
CA ASP A 501 20.28 -13.31 -13.24
C ASP A 501 19.59 -12.23 -14.04
N VAL A 502 18.26 -12.28 -14.09
CA VAL A 502 17.42 -11.30 -14.78
C VAL A 502 17.50 -9.95 -14.10
N LEU A 503 17.34 -9.93 -12.78
CA LEU A 503 17.41 -8.70 -11.99
C LEU A 503 18.80 -8.07 -12.06
N TRP A 504 19.86 -8.87 -11.95
CA TRP A 504 21.23 -8.40 -12.15
C TRP A 504 21.42 -7.78 -13.53
N SER A 505 21.01 -8.48 -14.60
CA SER A 505 21.14 -7.95 -15.96
C SER A 505 20.40 -6.63 -16.14
N ASN A 506 19.21 -6.49 -15.55
CA ASN A 506 18.43 -5.26 -15.60
C ASN A 506 19.11 -4.13 -14.83
N MET A 507 19.46 -4.35 -13.56
CA MET A 507 20.08 -3.34 -12.71
C MET A 507 21.45 -2.91 -13.23
N ASN A 508 22.26 -3.84 -13.73
CA ASN A 508 23.57 -3.55 -14.32
C ASN A 508 23.44 -2.80 -15.66
N ALA A 509 22.40 -3.07 -16.45
CA ALA A 509 22.10 -2.28 -17.64
C ALA A 509 21.72 -0.83 -17.28
N MET A 510 20.87 -0.63 -16.27
CA MET A 510 20.49 0.70 -15.78
C MET A 510 21.68 1.46 -15.22
N ALA A 511 22.49 0.83 -14.36
CA ALA A 511 23.69 1.44 -13.79
C ALA A 511 24.66 1.92 -14.89
N ALA A 512 24.84 1.13 -15.94
CA ALA A 512 25.70 1.50 -17.07
C ALA A 512 25.12 2.63 -17.95
N LEU A 513 23.81 2.89 -17.89
CA LEU A 513 23.16 4.00 -18.57
C LEU A 513 23.23 5.31 -17.75
N GLY A 514 23.67 5.21 -16.49
CA GLY A 514 23.88 6.35 -15.60
C GLY A 514 22.69 6.66 -14.70
N GLU A 515 22.92 7.61 -13.80
CA GLU A 515 22.02 7.93 -12.70
C GLU A 515 20.66 8.49 -13.15
N GLN A 516 20.63 9.22 -14.28
CA GLN A 516 19.39 9.73 -14.88
C GLN A 516 18.40 8.64 -15.29
N VAL A 517 18.87 7.39 -15.45
CA VAL A 517 18.01 6.23 -15.74
C VAL A 517 17.76 5.43 -14.46
N GLN A 518 18.79 5.19 -13.67
CA GLN A 518 18.73 4.32 -12.49
C GLN A 518 17.93 4.95 -11.34
N ARG A 519 18.20 6.20 -10.98
CA ARG A 519 17.61 6.85 -9.79
C ARG A 519 16.09 6.97 -9.89
N PRO A 520 15.50 7.48 -11.00
CA PRO A 520 14.04 7.54 -11.13
C PRO A 520 13.38 6.17 -11.06
N PHE A 521 14.01 5.13 -11.62
CA PHE A 521 13.48 3.76 -11.55
C PHE A 521 13.41 3.26 -10.10
N LEU A 522 14.48 3.47 -9.31
CA LEU A 522 14.55 3.05 -7.91
C LEU A 522 13.63 3.86 -6.98
N GLN A 523 13.16 5.03 -7.42
CA GLN A 523 12.21 5.89 -6.71
C GLN A 523 10.75 5.73 -7.22
N ASP A 524 10.46 4.66 -7.99
CA ASP A 524 9.13 4.40 -8.58
C ASP A 524 8.63 5.52 -9.53
N VAL A 525 9.54 6.26 -10.16
CA VAL A 525 9.28 7.31 -11.17
C VAL A 525 9.83 6.85 -12.52
N VAL A 526 9.25 5.78 -13.07
CA VAL A 526 9.73 5.21 -14.34
C VAL A 526 9.40 6.13 -15.51
N THR A 527 10.43 6.53 -16.25
CA THR A 527 10.29 7.34 -17.46
C THR A 527 10.29 6.47 -18.71
N ALA A 528 9.59 6.93 -19.76
CA ALA A 528 9.58 6.25 -21.06
C ALA A 528 11.01 6.04 -21.59
N GLY A 529 11.81 7.12 -21.64
CA GLY A 529 13.17 7.07 -22.16
C GLY A 529 14.11 6.18 -21.34
N GLY A 530 14.02 6.22 -20.01
CA GLY A 530 14.84 5.37 -19.13
C GLY A 530 14.53 3.88 -19.32
N LEU A 531 13.23 3.54 -19.37
CA LEU A 531 12.79 2.17 -19.59
C LEU A 531 13.16 1.65 -20.99
N SER A 532 12.92 2.43 -22.04
CA SER A 532 13.28 2.05 -23.43
C SER A 532 14.76 1.77 -23.58
N LYS A 533 15.62 2.64 -23.04
CA LYS A 533 17.08 2.48 -23.08
C LYS A 533 17.51 1.22 -22.33
N THR A 534 16.92 0.96 -21.17
CA THR A 534 17.23 -0.22 -20.34
C THR A 534 16.88 -1.50 -21.07
N LEU A 535 15.66 -1.60 -21.62
CA LEU A 535 15.20 -2.77 -22.36
C LEU A 535 16.06 -3.01 -23.61
N ALA A 536 16.42 -1.94 -24.35
CA ALA A 536 17.31 -2.05 -25.51
C ALA A 536 18.71 -2.52 -25.10
N ALA A 537 19.27 -1.96 -24.02
CA ALA A 537 20.57 -2.36 -23.50
C ALA A 537 20.59 -3.84 -23.06
N MET A 538 19.53 -4.32 -22.41
CA MET A 538 19.38 -5.73 -22.05
C MET A 538 19.28 -6.62 -23.28
N ALA A 539 18.48 -6.24 -24.29
CA ALA A 539 18.31 -7.01 -25.51
C ALA A 539 19.61 -7.14 -26.32
N ILE A 540 20.44 -6.10 -26.32
CA ILE A 540 21.75 -6.11 -26.99
C ILE A 540 22.78 -6.93 -26.21
N ARG A 541 22.85 -6.74 -24.88
CA ARG A 541 23.87 -7.38 -24.04
C ARG A 541 23.59 -8.85 -23.77
N ASN A 542 22.31 -9.21 -23.54
CA ASN A 542 21.88 -10.54 -23.14
C ASN A 542 20.63 -10.99 -23.92
N PRO A 543 20.70 -11.16 -25.25
CA PRO A 543 19.54 -11.50 -26.08
C PRO A 543 18.89 -12.84 -25.70
N PHE A 544 19.70 -13.83 -25.28
CA PHE A 544 19.20 -15.13 -24.84
C PHE A 544 18.39 -15.02 -23.54
N LEU A 545 18.82 -14.18 -22.60
CA LEU A 545 18.10 -13.92 -21.35
C LEU A 545 16.73 -13.30 -21.59
N VAL A 546 16.61 -12.40 -22.58
CA VAL A 546 15.32 -11.81 -22.98
C VAL A 546 14.39 -12.88 -23.56
N LEU A 547 14.89 -13.80 -24.37
CA LEU A 547 14.11 -14.93 -24.89
C LEU A 547 13.63 -15.84 -23.75
N GLN A 548 14.52 -16.16 -22.81
CA GLN A 548 14.20 -16.94 -21.62
C GLN A 548 13.13 -16.27 -20.76
N MET A 549 13.27 -14.96 -20.53
CA MET A 549 12.29 -14.16 -19.81
C MET A 549 10.93 -14.12 -20.49
N THR A 550 10.91 -14.07 -21.82
CA THR A 550 9.67 -14.09 -22.59
C THR A 550 8.89 -15.37 -22.32
N ALA A 551 9.56 -16.52 -22.24
CA ALA A 551 8.91 -17.79 -21.90
C ALA A 551 8.49 -17.88 -20.43
N PHE A 552 9.28 -17.32 -19.50
CA PHE A 552 8.94 -17.31 -18.07
C PHE A 552 7.74 -16.42 -17.74
N LEU A 553 7.67 -15.22 -18.33
CA LEU A 553 6.58 -14.27 -18.12
C LEU A 553 5.31 -14.71 -18.86
N GLY A 554 5.48 -15.27 -20.06
CA GLY A 554 4.39 -15.69 -20.93
C GLY A 554 3.83 -14.55 -21.79
N LEU A 555 3.37 -14.90 -22.99
CA LEU A 555 2.93 -13.94 -24.01
C LEU A 555 1.75 -13.08 -23.55
N LYS A 556 0.83 -13.64 -22.76
CA LYS A 556 -0.35 -12.93 -22.27
C LYS A 556 0.02 -11.76 -21.36
N GLU A 557 0.97 -11.96 -20.45
CA GLU A 557 1.43 -10.90 -19.54
C GLU A 557 2.20 -9.81 -20.30
N LEU A 558 3.03 -10.19 -21.27
CA LEU A 558 3.76 -9.24 -22.13
C LEU A 558 2.82 -8.38 -22.99
N LEU A 559 1.77 -8.98 -23.55
CA LEU A 559 0.74 -8.24 -24.31
C LEU A 559 -0.08 -7.32 -23.41
N GLY A 560 -0.35 -7.71 -22.16
CA GLY A 560 -0.97 -6.83 -21.19
C GLY A 560 -0.07 -5.63 -20.87
N TRP A 561 1.21 -5.91 -20.61
CA TRP A 561 2.21 -4.90 -20.27
C TRP A 561 2.50 -3.91 -21.40
N SER A 562 2.50 -4.35 -22.66
CA SER A 562 2.77 -3.47 -23.80
C SER A 562 1.78 -2.31 -23.90
N ARG A 563 0.53 -2.50 -23.44
CA ARG A 563 -0.48 -1.44 -23.35
C ARG A 563 -0.05 -0.34 -22.38
N HIS A 564 0.50 -0.71 -21.23
CA HIS A 564 1.03 0.24 -20.24
C HIS A 564 2.27 0.97 -20.77
N TYR A 565 3.17 0.24 -21.46
CA TYR A 565 4.35 0.84 -22.07
C TYR A 565 4.00 1.83 -23.19
N ILE A 566 3.06 1.49 -24.08
CA ILE A 566 2.56 2.41 -25.12
C ILE A 566 1.91 3.64 -24.48
N ALA A 567 1.11 3.46 -23.42
CA ALA A 567 0.53 4.58 -22.68
C ALA A 567 1.60 5.49 -22.06
N LEU A 568 2.66 4.92 -21.49
CA LEU A 568 3.79 5.68 -20.93
C LEU A 568 4.47 6.54 -22.00
N VAL A 569 4.76 5.97 -23.18
CA VAL A 569 5.33 6.71 -24.32
C VAL A 569 4.37 7.80 -24.80
N GLY A 570 3.07 7.48 -24.90
CA GLY A 570 2.04 8.45 -25.28
C GLY A 570 1.96 9.63 -24.31
N PHE A 571 1.97 9.36 -23.01
CA PHE A 571 1.91 10.38 -21.97
C PHE A 571 3.15 11.28 -22.01
N ALA A 572 4.34 10.70 -22.11
CA ALA A 572 5.59 11.45 -22.25
C ALA A 572 5.59 12.36 -23.49
N THR A 573 4.95 11.94 -24.58
CA THR A 573 4.85 12.74 -25.82
C THR A 573 3.82 13.86 -25.70
N VAL A 574 2.70 13.62 -25.02
CA VAL A 574 1.60 14.58 -24.86
C VAL A 574 1.89 15.62 -23.78
N TRP A 575 2.68 15.28 -22.76
CA TRP A 575 2.95 16.15 -21.61
C TRP A 575 3.40 17.58 -21.98
N PRO A 576 4.42 17.79 -22.85
CA PRO A 576 4.87 19.15 -23.17
C PRO A 576 3.79 20.02 -23.84
N VAL A 577 2.90 19.38 -24.62
CA VAL A 577 1.77 20.05 -25.28
C VAL A 577 0.73 20.47 -24.25
N LEU A 578 0.32 19.56 -23.35
CA LEU A 578 -0.64 19.88 -22.29
C LEU A 578 -0.10 20.93 -21.32
N GLN A 579 1.18 20.87 -20.96
CA GLN A 579 1.81 21.88 -20.10
C GLN A 579 1.76 23.27 -20.75
N SER A 580 1.96 23.35 -22.07
CA SER A 580 1.89 24.61 -22.82
C SER A 580 0.45 25.14 -22.89
N LEU A 581 -0.52 24.26 -23.15
CA LEU A 581 -1.95 24.60 -23.15
C LEU A 581 -2.43 25.09 -21.78
N GLN A 582 -2.01 24.41 -20.70
CA GLN A 582 -2.32 24.79 -19.32
C GLN A 582 -1.78 26.18 -18.99
N ARG A 583 -0.53 26.48 -19.38
CA ARG A 583 0.07 27.82 -19.19
C ARG A 583 -0.71 28.91 -19.94
N VAL A 584 -1.09 28.67 -21.20
CA VAL A 584 -1.87 29.62 -21.99
C VAL A 584 -3.25 29.83 -21.35
N ALA A 585 -3.97 28.77 -21.02
CA ALA A 585 -5.30 28.84 -20.43
C ALA A 585 -5.33 29.65 -19.11
N LYS A 586 -4.34 29.43 -18.23
CA LYS A 586 -4.19 30.18 -16.98
C LYS A 586 -3.85 31.66 -17.21
N THR A 587 -3.06 31.96 -18.24
CA THR A 587 -2.66 33.35 -18.54
C THR A 587 -3.80 34.15 -19.19
N THR A 588 -4.63 33.50 -20.00
CA THR A 588 -5.70 34.17 -20.75
C THR A 588 -7.05 34.19 -20.02
N ASN A 589 -7.21 33.44 -18.92
CA ASN A 589 -8.48 33.28 -18.19
C ASN A 589 -9.67 32.91 -19.09
N MET A 590 -9.41 32.16 -20.17
CA MET A 590 -10.43 31.84 -21.20
C MET A 590 -11.37 30.69 -20.80
N LEU A 591 -11.01 29.91 -19.77
CA LEU A 591 -11.78 28.74 -19.34
C LEU A 591 -12.63 29.07 -18.12
N SER A 592 -13.84 28.52 -18.05
CA SER A 592 -14.61 28.50 -16.79
C SER A 592 -13.87 27.70 -15.72
N THR A 593 -14.19 27.93 -14.43
CA THR A 593 -13.59 27.21 -13.30
C THR A 593 -13.64 25.70 -13.48
N LYS A 594 -14.78 25.15 -13.93
CA LYS A 594 -14.93 23.71 -14.19
C LYS A 594 -14.03 23.25 -15.36
N GLN A 595 -13.96 24.02 -16.44
CA GLN A 595 -13.08 23.67 -17.58
C GLN A 595 -11.60 23.74 -17.21
N GLN A 596 -11.21 24.74 -16.42
CA GLN A 596 -9.86 24.88 -15.90
C GLN A 596 -9.50 23.70 -14.99
N PHE A 597 -10.41 23.32 -14.09
CA PHE A 597 -10.28 22.11 -13.26
C PHE A 597 -10.00 20.87 -14.13
N TRP A 598 -10.80 20.63 -15.17
CA TRP A 598 -10.61 19.47 -16.05
C TRP A 598 -9.27 19.49 -16.78
N LEU A 599 -8.86 20.64 -17.28
CA LEU A 599 -7.56 20.79 -17.93
C LEU A 599 -6.41 20.53 -16.96
N ASP A 600 -6.50 21.05 -15.74
CA ASP A 600 -5.48 20.87 -14.70
C ASP A 600 -5.38 19.39 -14.29
N ARG A 601 -6.51 18.72 -14.03
CA ARG A 601 -6.52 17.28 -13.69
C ARG A 601 -6.01 16.40 -14.83
N ALA A 602 -6.32 16.73 -16.09
CA ALA A 602 -5.80 16.00 -17.24
C ALA A 602 -4.29 16.22 -17.42
N ALA A 603 -3.81 17.45 -17.26
CA ALA A 603 -2.39 17.79 -17.34
C ALA A 603 -1.59 17.08 -16.25
N GLU A 604 -2.06 17.11 -15.00
CA GLU A 604 -1.45 16.39 -13.87
C GLU A 604 -1.40 14.88 -14.13
N GLY A 605 -2.51 14.28 -14.58
CA GLY A 605 -2.54 12.85 -14.92
C GLY A 605 -1.51 12.45 -15.96
N VAL A 606 -1.31 13.29 -16.98
CA VAL A 606 -0.30 13.05 -18.01
C VAL A 606 1.12 13.32 -17.49
N LYS A 607 1.36 14.38 -16.70
CA LYS A 607 2.65 14.67 -16.04
C LYS A 607 3.14 13.46 -15.27
N TYR A 608 2.37 13.04 -14.28
CA TYR A 608 2.78 11.98 -13.36
C TYR A 608 2.76 10.60 -14.02
N GLY A 609 1.78 10.36 -14.90
CA GLY A 609 1.74 9.12 -15.66
C GLY A 609 2.90 8.95 -16.65
N SER A 610 3.58 10.04 -17.02
CA SER A 610 4.80 10.02 -17.84
C SER A 610 6.10 9.82 -17.05
N GLY A 611 6.05 9.88 -15.72
CA GLY A 611 7.24 9.88 -14.85
C GLY A 611 7.93 11.25 -14.78
N ALA A 612 7.23 12.34 -15.05
CA ALA A 612 7.75 13.71 -14.96
C ALA A 612 7.52 14.31 -13.56
N ASP A 613 7.61 13.48 -12.52
CA ASP A 613 7.36 13.83 -11.12
C ASP A 613 8.44 14.77 -10.55
N PHE A 614 9.69 14.60 -10.99
CA PHE A 614 10.78 15.50 -10.66
C PHE A 614 10.69 16.76 -11.54
N ASP A 615 10.50 17.91 -10.91
CA ASP A 615 10.65 19.18 -11.61
C ASP A 615 12.12 19.32 -12.01
N SER A 616 12.39 19.46 -13.31
CA SER A 616 13.74 19.64 -13.87
C SER A 616 14.45 20.92 -13.40
N GLU A 617 13.81 21.72 -12.55
CA GLU A 617 14.32 22.96 -11.95
C GLU A 617 14.86 22.75 -10.52
N ALA A 618 14.82 21.52 -9.98
CA ALA A 618 15.27 21.20 -8.63
C ALA A 618 16.65 20.52 -8.57
N ASP A 619 17.51 20.75 -9.56
CA ASP A 619 18.96 20.52 -9.45
C ASP A 619 19.64 21.91 -9.46
N PRO A 620 20.43 22.27 -8.44
CA PRO A 620 21.11 23.57 -8.38
C PRO A 620 22.13 23.80 -9.50
#